data_AF-A0A917F4G8-F1
#
_entry.id   AF-A0A917F4G8-F1
#
_cell.length_a   1.000
_cell.length_b   1.000
_cell.length_c   1.000
_cell.angle_alpha   90.00
_cell.angle_beta   90.00
_cell.angle_gamma   90.00
#
_symmetry.space_group_name_H-M   'P 1'
#
loop_
_entity.id
_entity.type
_entity.pdbx_description
1 polymer ?
#
loop_
_entity_poly.entity_id
_entity_poly.type
_entity_poly.pdbx_seq_one_letter_code
_entity_poly.pdbx_strand_id
1 'polypeptide(L)'
;MDSPEVIEALEWAVSIYDAQGGFGDVKAAREIPDFFGDTNQFATDVLGAMPMEQWYVNVLNEVSPDAPLAFDTVRDREGSTIAFANGAAWAIPVGSDNPAAACTFATTMVETESWMEAAQARVAAREEAGQQFTGLLTGNTEADQRIHDELVEPSGEENWDHAVEVLYEANDNTVAFPANPADAEFKQAWQDAVNRVLNGQQKADKAMAQAQEEAQAALDKAWKAWDDEQGR
;
A
#
# COMPACT_ATOMS: atom_id res chain seq x y z
N MET A 1 11.04 15.16 -8.61
CA MET A 1 9.98 15.58 -7.68
C MET A 1 9.32 16.87 -8.14
N ASP A 2 10.04 17.78 -8.76
CA ASP A 2 9.55 19.09 -9.24
C ASP A 2 9.14 19.09 -10.73
N SER A 3 8.91 17.92 -11.32
CA SER A 3 8.41 17.86 -12.70
C SER A 3 6.97 18.39 -12.78
N PRO A 4 6.54 18.93 -13.94
CA PRO A 4 5.18 19.44 -14.11
C PRO A 4 4.10 18.43 -13.72
N GLU A 5 4.31 17.15 -14.04
CA GLU A 5 3.36 16.06 -13.79
C GLU A 5 3.20 15.79 -12.29
N VAL A 6 4.29 15.86 -11.51
CA VAL A 6 4.24 15.67 -10.05
C VAL A 6 3.57 16.87 -9.37
N ILE A 7 3.87 18.09 -9.83
CA ILE A 7 3.23 19.31 -9.32
C ILE A 7 1.73 19.24 -9.58
N GLU A 8 1.33 18.88 -10.80
CA GLU A 8 -0.06 18.75 -11.19
C GLU A 8 -0.80 17.66 -10.38
N ALA A 9 -0.16 16.51 -10.16
CA ALA A 9 -0.72 15.44 -9.33
C ALA A 9 -0.94 15.90 -7.88
N LEU A 10 0.01 16.65 -7.31
CA LEU A 10 -0.11 17.19 -5.96
C LEU A 10 -1.21 18.25 -5.87
N GLU A 11 -1.29 19.17 -6.84
CA GLU A 11 -2.35 20.18 -6.88
C GLU A 11 -3.73 19.54 -7.03
N TRP A 12 -3.85 18.51 -7.85
CA TRP A 12 -5.08 17.72 -7.97
C TRP A 12 -5.45 17.04 -6.64
N ALA A 13 -4.49 16.38 -5.99
CA ALA A 13 -4.71 15.74 -4.69
C ALA A 13 -5.16 16.75 -3.62
N VAL A 14 -4.55 17.93 -3.57
CA VAL A 14 -4.94 19.03 -2.67
C VAL A 14 -6.36 19.51 -2.97
N SER A 15 -6.73 19.63 -4.25
CA SER A 15 -8.07 20.07 -4.64
C SER A 15 -9.20 19.16 -4.14
N ILE A 16 -8.92 17.85 -3.97
CA ILE A 16 -9.86 16.89 -3.38
C ILE A 16 -10.11 17.21 -1.90
N TYR A 17 -9.07 17.57 -1.15
CA TYR A 17 -9.21 17.98 0.25
C TYR A 17 -9.94 19.32 0.35
N ASP A 18 -9.59 20.30 -0.50
CA ASP A 18 -10.23 21.61 -0.52
C ASP A 18 -11.74 21.53 -0.80
N ALA A 19 -12.15 20.64 -1.72
CA ALA A 19 -13.55 20.37 -2.00
C ALA A 19 -14.33 19.81 -0.80
N GLN A 20 -13.62 19.26 0.20
CA GLN A 20 -14.18 18.65 1.41
C GLN A 20 -14.00 19.54 2.66
N GLY A 21 -13.66 20.83 2.49
CA GLY A 21 -13.45 21.77 3.60
C GLY A 21 -11.98 21.96 3.99
N GLY A 22 -11.05 21.28 3.32
CA GLY A 22 -9.62 21.40 3.51
C GLY A 22 -9.02 20.24 4.31
N PHE A 23 -7.69 20.11 4.25
CA PHE A 23 -6.97 18.98 4.82
C PHE A 23 -7.20 18.80 6.34
N GLY A 24 -7.28 19.91 7.09
CA GLY A 24 -7.49 19.88 8.54
C GLY A 24 -8.83 19.25 8.94
N ASP A 25 -9.91 19.63 8.26
CA ASP A 25 -11.26 19.12 8.53
C ASP A 25 -11.39 17.64 8.14
N VAL A 26 -10.84 17.26 6.98
CA VAL A 26 -10.80 15.85 6.55
C VAL A 26 -9.99 15.00 7.52
N LYS A 27 -8.84 15.49 7.98
CA LYS A 27 -8.03 14.77 8.98
C LYS A 27 -8.80 14.56 10.28
N ALA A 28 -9.46 15.60 10.79
CA ALA A 28 -10.26 15.50 12.01
C ALA A 28 -11.43 14.53 11.85
N ALA A 29 -12.11 14.53 10.71
CA ALA A 29 -13.22 13.62 10.42
C ALA A 29 -12.76 12.15 10.37
N ARG A 30 -11.58 11.88 9.77
CA ARG A 30 -11.02 10.52 9.68
C ARG A 30 -10.71 9.91 11.04
N GLU A 31 -10.29 10.71 12.01
CA GLU A 31 -9.86 10.26 13.35
C GLU A 31 -11.04 9.86 14.27
N ILE A 32 -12.29 10.12 13.90
CA ILE A 32 -13.45 9.89 14.77
C ILE A 32 -13.92 8.43 14.81
N PRO A 33 -14.12 7.74 13.67
CA PRO A 33 -14.70 6.39 13.68
C PRO A 33 -13.65 5.30 13.92
N ASP A 34 -14.05 4.19 14.53
CA ASP A 34 -13.17 3.03 14.71
C ASP A 34 -12.94 2.34 13.37
N PHE A 35 -11.79 2.64 12.75
CA PHE A 35 -11.40 2.11 11.44
C PHE A 35 -11.41 0.57 11.39
N PHE A 36 -11.21 -0.11 12.52
CA PHE A 36 -11.16 -1.57 12.59
C PHE A 36 -12.40 -2.18 13.25
N GLY A 37 -13.42 -1.37 13.56
CA GLY A 37 -14.63 -1.79 14.25
C GLY A 37 -15.87 -1.77 13.37
N ASP A 38 -16.98 -2.23 13.95
CA ASP A 38 -18.33 -2.21 13.34
C ASP A 38 -18.89 -0.80 13.13
N THR A 39 -18.24 0.21 13.70
CA THR A 39 -18.58 1.64 13.56
C THR A 39 -17.60 2.39 12.67
N ASN A 40 -16.92 1.72 11.74
CA ASN A 40 -16.00 2.37 10.81
C ASN A 40 -16.72 3.39 9.90
N GLN A 41 -15.91 4.16 9.16
CA GLN A 41 -16.35 5.31 8.38
C GLN A 41 -17.36 4.94 7.27
N PHE A 42 -17.31 3.71 6.75
CA PHE A 42 -18.26 3.23 5.74
C PHE A 42 -19.56 2.74 6.39
N ALA A 43 -19.48 2.02 7.50
CA ALA A 43 -20.66 1.57 8.25
C ALA A 43 -21.48 2.72 8.85
N THR A 44 -20.85 3.88 9.04
CA THR A 44 -21.47 5.10 9.59
C THR A 44 -21.85 6.15 8.53
N ASP A 45 -21.71 5.83 7.24
CA ASP A 45 -22.00 6.72 6.11
C ASP A 45 -21.21 8.05 6.10
N VAL A 46 -20.07 8.12 6.83
CA VAL A 46 -19.24 9.34 6.92
C VAL A 46 -18.25 9.44 5.76
N LEU A 47 -17.86 8.31 5.17
CA LEU A 47 -16.88 8.23 4.09
C LEU A 47 -17.50 7.65 2.82
N GLY A 48 -17.49 8.44 1.74
CA GLY A 48 -18.04 8.01 0.44
C GLY A 48 -17.09 7.15 -0.39
N ALA A 49 -15.79 7.45 -0.38
CA ALA A 49 -14.77 6.68 -1.10
C ALA A 49 -13.38 6.96 -0.53
N MET A 50 -12.49 5.97 -0.56
CA MET A 50 -11.10 6.11 -0.13
C MET A 50 -10.21 5.06 -0.80
N PRO A 51 -9.10 5.47 -1.45
CA PRO A 51 -8.03 4.55 -1.83
C PRO A 51 -7.42 3.90 -0.57
N MET A 52 -7.35 2.57 -0.54
CA MET A 52 -6.81 1.83 0.60
C MET A 52 -6.07 0.59 0.14
N GLU A 53 -5.15 0.11 0.98
CA GLU A 53 -4.48 -1.16 0.76
C GLU A 53 -5.50 -2.32 0.80
N GLN A 54 -5.26 -3.32 -0.03
CA GLN A 54 -6.18 -4.43 -0.32
C GLN A 54 -6.55 -5.27 0.91
N TRP A 55 -5.70 -5.28 1.95
CA TRP A 55 -6.02 -5.98 3.20
C TRP A 55 -7.26 -5.43 3.89
N TYR A 56 -7.68 -4.19 3.60
CA TYR A 56 -8.85 -3.59 4.24
C TYR A 56 -10.17 -4.24 3.80
N VAL A 57 -10.21 -4.89 2.63
CA VAL A 57 -11.36 -5.72 2.21
C VAL A 57 -11.65 -6.81 3.25
N ASN A 58 -10.60 -7.44 3.79
CA ASN A 58 -10.72 -8.46 4.82
C ASN A 58 -11.25 -7.91 6.15
N VAL A 59 -10.91 -6.66 6.48
CA VAL A 59 -11.42 -6.00 7.68
C VAL A 59 -12.91 -5.69 7.49
N LEU A 60 -13.28 -5.09 6.36
CA LEU A 60 -14.68 -4.76 6.08
C LEU A 60 -15.58 -6.00 6.02
N ASN A 61 -15.11 -7.10 5.41
CA ASN A 61 -15.85 -8.36 5.41
C ASN A 61 -16.07 -8.92 6.82
N GLU A 62 -15.12 -8.68 7.73
CA GLU A 62 -15.17 -9.15 9.11
C GLU A 62 -16.06 -8.29 10.01
N VAL A 63 -15.92 -6.96 9.95
CA VAL A 63 -16.59 -6.06 10.92
C VAL A 63 -17.78 -5.31 10.35
N SER A 64 -17.97 -5.30 9.04
CA SER A 64 -19.06 -4.59 8.37
C SER A 64 -19.55 -5.29 7.09
N PRO A 65 -19.92 -6.58 7.16
CA PRO A 65 -20.34 -7.35 5.98
C PRO A 65 -21.58 -6.75 5.29
N ASP A 66 -22.45 -6.08 6.05
CA ASP A 66 -23.70 -5.49 5.58
C ASP A 66 -23.57 -4.02 5.14
N ALA A 67 -22.38 -3.41 5.24
CA ALA A 67 -22.20 -2.03 4.81
C ALA A 67 -22.41 -1.90 3.29
N PRO A 68 -23.07 -0.83 2.81
CA PRO A 68 -23.36 -0.64 1.39
C PRO A 68 -22.10 -0.23 0.62
N LEU A 69 -21.22 -1.21 0.38
CA LEU A 69 -19.90 -1.03 -0.20
C LEU A 69 -19.89 -1.34 -1.69
N ALA A 70 -19.03 -0.60 -2.41
CA ALA A 70 -18.57 -0.93 -3.75
C ALA A 70 -17.05 -0.87 -3.77
N PHE A 71 -16.43 -1.71 -4.59
CA PHE A 71 -14.98 -1.82 -4.73
C PHE A 71 -14.59 -1.52 -6.17
N ASP A 72 -13.48 -0.82 -6.38
CA ASP A 72 -12.89 -0.59 -7.69
C ASP A 72 -11.39 -0.29 -7.49
N THR A 73 -10.62 -0.37 -8.56
CA THR A 73 -9.22 0.03 -8.56
C THR A 73 -9.09 1.54 -8.77
N VAL A 74 -8.00 2.11 -8.26
CA VAL A 74 -7.66 3.51 -8.55
C VAL A 74 -7.22 3.59 -10.02
N ARG A 75 -7.74 4.56 -10.77
CA ARG A 75 -7.42 4.77 -12.18
C ARG A 75 -6.58 6.03 -12.39
N ASP A 76 -5.71 6.01 -13.39
CA ASP A 76 -5.12 7.22 -13.96
C ASP A 76 -6.15 8.03 -14.76
N ARG A 77 -5.70 9.13 -15.39
CA ARG A 77 -6.58 10.03 -16.16
C ARG A 77 -7.05 9.42 -17.48
N GLU A 78 -6.36 8.40 -17.94
CA GLU A 78 -6.63 7.62 -19.14
C GLU A 78 -7.57 6.43 -18.84
N GLY A 79 -7.84 6.16 -17.56
CA GLY A 79 -8.72 5.08 -17.09
C GLY A 79 -8.00 3.76 -16.83
N SER A 80 -6.67 3.73 -16.84
CA SER A 80 -5.86 2.53 -16.56
C SER A 80 -5.67 2.36 -15.05
N THR A 81 -5.64 1.11 -14.58
CA THR A 81 -5.36 0.81 -13.16
C THR A 81 -3.99 1.29 -12.75
N ILE A 82 -3.92 1.94 -11.59
CA ILE A 82 -2.67 2.25 -10.91
C ILE A 82 -2.67 1.60 -9.52
N ALA A 83 -1.62 0.84 -9.23
CA ALA A 83 -1.41 0.21 -7.95
C ALA A 83 0.08 0.20 -7.59
N PHE A 84 0.39 0.08 -6.30
CA PHE A 84 1.77 0.06 -5.82
C PHE A 84 2.07 -1.27 -5.14
N ALA A 85 3.19 -1.89 -5.53
CA ALA A 85 3.73 -3.02 -4.81
C ALA A 85 4.39 -2.52 -3.52
N ASN A 86 3.81 -2.86 -2.38
CA ASN A 86 4.31 -2.57 -1.05
C ASN A 86 4.20 -3.83 -0.18
N GLY A 87 4.76 -3.80 1.03
CA GLY A 87 4.65 -4.88 1.99
C GLY A 87 5.88 -5.04 2.85
N ALA A 88 5.96 -6.16 3.55
CA ALA A 88 7.11 -6.53 4.35
C ALA A 88 8.07 -7.42 3.55
N ALA A 89 9.37 -7.29 3.83
CA ALA A 89 10.41 -8.14 3.29
C ALA A 89 11.30 -8.69 4.40
N TRP A 90 11.88 -9.87 4.18
CA TRP A 90 12.89 -10.43 5.06
C TRP A 90 14.24 -9.76 4.82
N ALA A 91 14.90 -9.31 5.89
CA ALA A 91 16.23 -8.73 5.85
C ALA A 91 17.14 -9.39 6.89
N ILE A 92 18.39 -9.68 6.50
CA ILE A 92 19.41 -10.24 7.39
C ILE A 92 20.40 -9.12 7.73
N PRO A 93 20.49 -8.68 9.00
CA PRO A 93 21.42 -7.63 9.39
C PRO A 93 22.87 -8.02 9.12
N VAL A 94 23.67 -7.04 8.67
CA VAL A 94 25.13 -7.18 8.59
C VAL A 94 25.68 -7.45 9.99
N GLY A 95 26.59 -8.41 10.10
CA GLY A 95 27.17 -8.82 11.38
C GLY A 95 26.29 -9.76 12.20
N SER A 96 25.22 -10.32 11.62
CA SER A 96 24.48 -11.43 12.24
C SER A 96 25.42 -12.58 12.60
N ASP A 97 25.26 -13.15 13.79
CA ASP A 97 26.08 -14.27 14.27
C ASP A 97 25.88 -15.55 13.45
N ASN A 98 24.72 -15.70 12.78
CA ASN A 98 24.38 -16.86 11.98
C ASN A 98 23.62 -16.47 10.70
N PRO A 99 24.28 -15.82 9.73
CA PRO A 99 23.62 -15.33 8.52
C PRO A 99 23.13 -16.49 7.62
N ALA A 100 23.79 -17.65 7.67
CA ALA A 100 23.39 -18.82 6.90
C ALA A 100 22.03 -19.37 7.36
N ALA A 101 21.84 -19.57 8.67
CA ALA A 101 20.56 -20.04 9.19
C ALA A 101 19.43 -19.02 8.99
N ALA A 102 19.74 -17.73 9.14
CA ALA A 102 18.77 -16.67 8.86
C ALA A 102 18.35 -16.66 7.38
N CYS A 103 19.30 -16.90 6.46
CA CYS A 103 19.02 -17.04 5.04
C CYS A 103 18.13 -18.26 4.75
N THR A 104 18.47 -19.43 5.30
CA THR A 104 17.63 -20.63 5.16
C THR A 104 16.21 -20.39 5.65
N PHE A 105 16.05 -19.76 6.81
CA PHE A 105 14.72 -19.43 7.33
C PHE A 105 13.97 -18.49 6.37
N ALA A 106 14.57 -17.38 5.97
CA ALA A 106 13.94 -16.42 5.07
C ALA A 106 13.54 -17.06 3.74
N THR A 107 14.40 -17.90 3.15
CA THR A 107 14.07 -18.60 1.89
C THR A 107 12.93 -19.59 2.08
N THR A 108 12.93 -20.39 3.16
CA THR A 108 11.84 -21.33 3.43
C THR A 108 10.51 -20.60 3.63
N MET A 109 10.50 -19.45 4.31
CA MET A 109 9.26 -18.69 4.53
C MET A 109 8.65 -18.09 3.25
N VAL A 110 9.41 -18.02 2.15
CA VAL A 110 8.93 -17.48 0.86
C VAL A 110 8.82 -18.53 -0.25
N GLU A 111 9.08 -19.80 0.09
CA GLU A 111 8.85 -20.93 -0.82
C GLU A 111 7.36 -21.07 -1.15
N THR A 112 7.07 -21.47 -2.39
CA THR A 112 5.70 -21.66 -2.87
C THR A 112 4.90 -22.60 -1.96
N GLU A 113 5.49 -23.73 -1.55
CA GLU A 113 4.81 -24.70 -0.69
C GLU A 113 4.54 -24.16 0.71
N SER A 114 5.46 -23.39 1.31
CA SER A 114 5.23 -22.74 2.60
C SER A 114 4.05 -21.75 2.53
N TRP A 115 3.94 -21.02 1.42
CA TRP A 115 2.79 -20.13 1.19
C TRP A 115 1.49 -20.88 0.96
N MET A 116 1.51 -22.01 0.26
CA MET A 116 0.33 -22.86 0.10
C MET A 116 -0.14 -23.43 1.44
N GLU A 117 0.77 -23.89 2.31
CA GLU A 117 0.43 -24.33 3.66
C GLU A 117 -0.19 -23.18 4.49
N ALA A 118 0.39 -21.98 4.42
CA ALA A 118 -0.16 -20.80 5.10
C ALA A 118 -1.54 -20.42 4.57
N ALA A 119 -1.75 -20.49 3.25
CA ALA A 119 -3.03 -20.20 2.62
C ALA A 119 -4.10 -21.22 3.03
N GLN A 120 -3.80 -22.51 3.06
CA GLN A 120 -4.72 -23.54 3.54
C GLN A 120 -5.11 -23.32 5.00
N ALA A 121 -4.15 -22.97 5.86
CA ALA A 121 -4.44 -22.62 7.25
C ALA A 121 -5.35 -21.40 7.36
N ARG A 122 -5.17 -20.41 6.46
CA ARG A 122 -6.02 -19.22 6.40
C ARG A 122 -7.43 -19.54 5.90
N VAL A 123 -7.59 -20.40 4.90
CA VAL A 123 -8.90 -20.90 4.42
C VAL A 123 -9.65 -21.54 5.59
N ALA A 124 -9.04 -22.50 6.29
CA ALA A 124 -9.68 -23.18 7.42
C ALA A 124 -10.12 -22.20 8.52
N ALA A 125 -9.29 -21.19 8.83
CA ALA A 125 -9.64 -20.17 9.81
C ALA A 125 -10.80 -19.27 9.35
N ARG A 126 -10.90 -18.97 8.05
CA ARG A 126 -12.01 -18.19 7.49
C ARG A 126 -13.31 -18.99 7.46
N GLU A 127 -13.25 -20.27 7.09
CA GLU A 127 -14.40 -21.18 7.16
C GLU A 127 -14.94 -21.32 8.59
N GLU A 128 -14.06 -21.48 9.59
CA GLU A 128 -14.47 -21.54 11.00
C GLU A 128 -15.16 -20.25 11.46
N ALA A 129 -14.72 -19.10 10.96
CA ALA A 129 -15.30 -17.79 11.23
C ALA A 129 -16.54 -17.46 10.38
N GLY A 130 -16.90 -18.31 9.40
CA GLY A 130 -17.98 -18.03 8.45
C GLY A 130 -17.69 -16.85 7.52
N GLN A 131 -16.42 -16.62 7.19
CA GLN A 131 -15.92 -15.51 6.37
C GLN A 131 -15.38 -16.02 5.03
N GLN A 132 -15.37 -15.14 4.03
CA GLN A 132 -14.77 -15.47 2.74
C GLN A 132 -13.24 -15.47 2.82
N PHE A 133 -12.61 -16.42 2.14
CA PHE A 133 -11.18 -16.33 1.84
C PHE A 133 -10.98 -15.51 0.57
N THR A 134 -10.42 -14.31 0.70
CA THR A 134 -10.22 -13.36 -0.40
C THR A 134 -8.88 -13.55 -1.14
N GLY A 135 -8.18 -14.65 -0.89
CA GLY A 135 -6.81 -14.86 -1.37
C GLY A 135 -5.72 -14.39 -0.40
N LEU A 136 -4.46 -14.64 -0.79
CA LEU A 136 -3.26 -14.23 -0.07
C LEU A 136 -2.19 -13.83 -1.10
N LEU A 137 -1.82 -12.54 -1.10
CA LEU A 137 -0.77 -11.99 -1.97
C LEU A 137 0.56 -11.99 -1.22
N THR A 138 1.56 -12.64 -1.80
CA THR A 138 2.78 -13.08 -1.10
C THR A 138 4.07 -12.49 -1.67
N GLY A 139 4.01 -11.91 -2.87
CA GLY A 139 5.19 -11.49 -3.63
C GLY A 139 5.91 -12.66 -4.31
N ASN A 140 5.41 -13.88 -4.18
CA ASN A 140 5.80 -15.04 -4.97
C ASN A 140 4.69 -15.30 -6.01
N THR A 141 4.96 -14.94 -7.27
CA THR A 141 3.97 -15.03 -8.37
C THR A 141 3.42 -16.44 -8.57
N GLU A 142 4.24 -17.48 -8.33
CA GLU A 142 3.76 -18.86 -8.46
C GLU A 142 2.78 -19.21 -7.33
N ALA A 143 3.11 -18.82 -6.10
CA ALA A 143 2.22 -19.01 -4.96
C ALA A 143 0.92 -18.21 -5.14
N ASP A 144 1.01 -16.95 -5.53
CA ASP A 144 -0.15 -16.06 -5.70
C ASP A 144 -1.13 -16.62 -6.75
N GLN A 145 -0.61 -17.12 -7.87
CA GLN A 145 -1.41 -17.76 -8.91
C GLN A 145 -2.08 -19.04 -8.39
N ARG A 146 -1.34 -19.91 -7.71
CA ARG A 146 -1.89 -21.17 -7.18
C ARG A 146 -2.92 -20.94 -6.10
N ILE A 147 -2.67 -19.99 -5.20
CA ILE A 147 -3.62 -19.61 -4.14
C ILE A 147 -4.92 -19.10 -4.77
N HIS A 148 -4.82 -18.23 -5.79
CA HIS A 148 -5.98 -17.75 -6.52
C HIS A 148 -6.76 -18.90 -7.17
N ASP A 149 -6.09 -19.71 -7.99
CA ASP A 149 -6.76 -20.72 -8.81
C ASP A 149 -7.28 -21.92 -8.01
N GLU A 150 -6.60 -22.28 -6.93
CA GLU A 150 -6.90 -23.49 -6.15
C GLU A 150 -7.76 -23.22 -4.90
N LEU A 151 -7.70 -22.02 -4.30
CA LEU A 151 -8.26 -21.77 -2.96
C LEU A 151 -9.28 -20.63 -2.88
N VAL A 152 -9.34 -19.74 -3.87
CA VAL A 152 -10.31 -18.64 -3.87
C VAL A 152 -11.62 -19.12 -4.50
N GLU A 153 -12.67 -19.17 -3.70
CA GLU A 153 -14.01 -19.57 -4.13
C GLU A 153 -15.00 -18.39 -4.06
N PRO A 154 -16.01 -18.35 -4.95
CA PRO A 154 -17.10 -17.38 -4.86
C PRO A 154 -17.83 -17.50 -3.51
N SER A 155 -18.02 -16.38 -2.83
CA SER A 155 -18.85 -16.27 -1.62
C SER A 155 -20.33 -16.46 -1.92
N GLY A 156 -20.76 -16.14 -3.14
CA GLY A 156 -22.17 -16.03 -3.50
C GLY A 156 -22.76 -14.65 -3.18
N GLU A 157 -21.95 -13.71 -2.67
CA GLU A 157 -22.28 -12.31 -2.46
C GLU A 157 -21.56 -11.45 -3.50
N GLU A 158 -22.33 -10.89 -4.45
CA GLU A 158 -21.81 -10.20 -5.64
C GLU A 158 -20.82 -9.07 -5.30
N ASN A 159 -21.05 -8.33 -4.21
CA ASN A 159 -20.17 -7.26 -3.76
C ASN A 159 -18.80 -7.77 -3.29
N TRP A 160 -18.75 -8.90 -2.59
CA TRP A 160 -17.50 -9.46 -2.06
C TRP A 160 -16.74 -10.23 -3.13
N ASP A 161 -17.44 -10.93 -4.01
CA ASP A 161 -16.83 -11.57 -5.18
C ASP A 161 -16.19 -10.52 -6.09
N HIS A 162 -16.86 -9.38 -6.32
CA HIS A 162 -16.28 -8.27 -7.05
C HIS A 162 -15.08 -7.62 -6.32
N ALA A 163 -15.11 -7.54 -4.99
CA ALA A 163 -13.97 -7.05 -4.20
C ALA A 163 -12.70 -7.89 -4.43
N VAL A 164 -12.87 -9.21 -4.54
CA VAL A 164 -11.77 -10.15 -4.85
C VAL A 164 -11.25 -9.93 -6.26
N GLU A 165 -12.13 -9.80 -7.26
CA GLU A 165 -11.73 -9.49 -8.64
C GLU A 165 -10.88 -8.20 -8.72
N VAL A 166 -11.34 -7.14 -8.06
CA VAL A 166 -10.65 -5.84 -7.99
C VAL A 166 -9.31 -5.94 -7.29
N LEU A 167 -9.20 -6.76 -6.22
CA LEU A 167 -7.94 -7.00 -5.52
C LEU A 167 -6.89 -7.62 -6.45
N TYR A 168 -7.27 -8.61 -7.24
CA TYR A 168 -6.35 -9.26 -8.19
C TYR A 168 -6.03 -8.36 -9.40
N GLU A 169 -7.01 -7.60 -9.90
CA GLU A 169 -6.75 -6.57 -10.93
C GLU A 169 -5.72 -5.54 -10.44
N ALA A 170 -5.86 -5.06 -9.20
CA ALA A 170 -4.89 -4.13 -8.62
C ALA A 170 -3.51 -4.77 -8.53
N ASN A 171 -3.42 -6.02 -8.07
CA ASN A 171 -2.15 -6.75 -7.92
C ASN A 171 -1.40 -6.88 -9.26
N ASP A 172 -2.11 -7.23 -10.34
CA ASP A 172 -1.56 -7.40 -11.69
C ASP A 172 -1.05 -6.09 -12.31
N ASN A 173 -1.48 -4.96 -11.78
CA ASN A 173 -1.10 -3.62 -12.23
C ASN A 173 -0.18 -2.89 -11.26
N THR A 174 0.42 -3.62 -10.29
CA THR A 174 1.33 -3.02 -9.32
C THR A 174 2.66 -2.59 -9.95
N VAL A 175 3.14 -1.42 -9.53
CA VAL A 175 4.51 -0.98 -9.78
C VAL A 175 5.28 -0.87 -8.47
N ALA A 176 6.54 -1.31 -8.47
CA ALA A 176 7.43 -1.16 -7.32
C ALA A 176 8.16 0.19 -7.36
N PHE A 177 8.36 0.80 -6.20
CA PHE A 177 9.25 1.95 -6.10
C PHE A 177 10.72 1.53 -6.26
N PRO A 178 11.52 2.30 -7.01
CA PRO A 178 12.93 1.98 -7.18
C PRO A 178 13.68 2.14 -5.84
N ALA A 179 14.44 1.10 -5.46
CA ALA A 179 15.32 1.18 -4.31
C ALA A 179 16.42 2.22 -4.51
N ASN A 180 16.74 2.97 -3.45
CA ASN A 180 17.81 3.97 -3.46
C ASN A 180 18.52 4.02 -2.09
N PRO A 181 19.79 4.46 -2.01
CA PRO A 181 20.59 4.40 -0.79
C PRO A 181 20.26 5.50 0.22
N ALA A 182 19.29 6.37 -0.07
CA ALA A 182 18.83 7.44 0.81
C ALA A 182 17.30 7.39 0.98
N ASP A 183 16.71 6.19 0.99
CA ASP A 183 15.26 6.00 0.88
C ASP A 183 14.48 6.73 1.98
N ALA A 184 14.97 6.66 3.22
CA ALA A 184 14.34 7.33 4.36
C ALA A 184 14.36 8.85 4.20
N GLU A 185 15.51 9.43 3.84
CA GLU A 185 15.66 10.87 3.61
C GLU A 185 14.85 11.35 2.40
N PHE A 186 14.85 10.57 1.31
CA PHE A 186 14.06 10.85 0.11
C PHE A 186 12.56 10.87 0.43
N LYS A 187 12.07 9.84 1.14
CA LYS A 187 10.68 9.74 1.58
C LYS A 187 10.30 10.87 2.51
N GLN A 188 11.18 11.23 3.44
CA GLN A 188 10.96 12.35 4.37
C GLN A 188 10.84 13.68 3.62
N ALA A 189 11.76 13.98 2.69
CA ALA A 189 11.70 15.20 1.88
C ALA A 189 10.40 15.31 1.08
N TRP A 190 9.97 14.21 0.45
CA TRP A 190 8.69 14.14 -0.25
C TRP A 190 7.49 14.38 0.68
N GLN A 191 7.41 13.66 1.80
CA GLN A 191 6.32 13.78 2.77
C GLN A 191 6.23 15.19 3.36
N ASP A 192 7.37 15.80 3.67
CA ASP A 192 7.42 17.16 4.19
C ASP A 192 6.96 18.19 3.17
N ALA A 193 7.32 18.05 1.89
CA ALA A 193 6.78 18.91 0.84
C ALA A 193 5.27 18.78 0.69
N VAL A 194 4.75 17.56 0.64
CA VAL A 194 3.30 17.32 0.59
C VAL A 194 2.60 17.96 1.79
N ASN A 195 3.14 17.77 3.00
CA ASN A 195 2.60 18.38 4.22
C ASN A 195 2.65 19.92 4.19
N ARG A 196 3.73 20.53 3.66
CA ARG A 196 3.80 22.00 3.51
C ARG A 196 2.69 22.53 2.61
N VAL A 197 2.35 21.81 1.54
CA VAL A 197 1.28 22.20 0.61
C VAL A 197 -0.09 21.99 1.24
N LEU A 198 -0.35 20.81 1.80
CA LEU A 198 -1.64 20.49 2.45
C LEU A 198 -1.97 21.44 3.60
N ASN A 199 -0.96 21.93 4.33
CA ASN A 199 -1.15 22.90 5.41
C ASN A 199 -1.13 24.37 4.93
N GLY A 200 -1.11 24.62 3.62
CA GLY A 200 -1.11 25.98 3.04
C GLY A 200 0.17 26.79 3.33
N GLN A 201 1.26 26.13 3.73
CA GLN A 201 2.51 26.78 4.11
C GLN A 201 3.36 27.16 2.89
N GLN A 202 3.24 26.42 1.79
CA GLN A 202 3.93 26.66 0.53
C GLN A 202 3.07 26.27 -0.67
N LYS A 203 3.36 26.86 -1.83
CA LYS A 203 2.81 26.41 -3.12
C LYS A 203 3.49 25.11 -3.57
N ALA A 204 2.78 24.29 -4.34
CA ALA A 204 3.26 22.99 -4.81
C ALA A 204 4.59 23.08 -5.57
N ASP A 205 4.71 24.01 -6.51
CA ASP A 205 5.95 24.24 -7.27
C ASP A 205 7.17 24.50 -6.36
N LYS A 206 6.99 25.34 -5.34
CA LYS A 206 8.07 25.67 -4.39
C LYS A 206 8.38 24.54 -3.42
N ALA A 207 7.34 23.89 -2.88
CA ALA A 207 7.52 22.79 -1.94
C ALA A 207 8.23 21.60 -2.60
N MET A 208 7.85 21.25 -3.82
CA MET A 208 8.42 20.13 -4.56
C MET A 208 9.82 20.43 -5.11
N ALA A 209 10.10 21.67 -5.52
CA ALA A 209 11.47 22.10 -5.86
C ALA A 209 12.41 21.99 -4.64
N GLN A 210 11.95 22.45 -3.48
CA GLN A 210 12.73 22.31 -2.24
C GLN A 210 12.98 20.83 -1.90
N ALA A 211 11.96 19.98 -1.97
CA ALA A 211 12.13 18.54 -1.73
C ALA A 211 13.05 17.87 -2.77
N GLN A 212 13.02 18.30 -4.03
CA GLN A 212 13.96 17.82 -5.04
C GLN A 212 15.41 18.10 -4.66
N GLU A 213 15.70 19.33 -4.20
CA GLU A 213 17.04 19.70 -3.75
C GLU A 213 17.48 18.89 -2.51
N GLU A 214 16.60 18.77 -1.51
CA GLU A 214 16.84 18.00 -0.28
C GLU A 214 17.10 16.52 -0.58
N ALA A 215 16.24 15.90 -1.39
CA ALA A 215 16.35 14.50 -1.79
C ALA A 215 17.58 14.24 -2.66
N GLN A 216 17.89 15.13 -3.62
CA GLN A 216 19.08 14.98 -4.46
C GLN A 216 20.36 15.08 -3.63
N ALA A 217 20.43 16.01 -2.67
CA ALA A 217 21.59 16.13 -1.80
C ALA A 217 21.79 14.87 -0.93
N ALA A 218 20.70 14.26 -0.45
CA ALA A 218 20.76 13.00 0.29
C ALA A 218 21.26 11.84 -0.61
N LEU A 219 20.73 11.73 -1.83
CA LEU A 219 21.16 10.74 -2.81
C LEU A 219 22.63 10.91 -3.18
N ASP A 220 23.07 12.11 -3.51
CA ASP A 220 24.47 12.40 -3.87
C ASP A 220 25.43 12.01 -2.76
N LYS A 221 25.07 12.32 -1.51
CA LYS A 221 25.85 11.94 -0.32
C LYS A 221 25.91 10.42 -0.15
N ALA A 222 24.77 9.75 -0.28
CA ALA A 222 24.67 8.30 -0.07
C ALA A 222 25.40 7.52 -1.16
N TRP A 223 25.26 7.91 -2.43
CA TRP A 223 26.00 7.31 -3.54
C TRP A 223 27.50 7.50 -3.42
N LYS A 224 27.95 8.71 -3.03
CA LYS A 224 29.37 8.93 -2.79
C LYS A 224 29.92 8.02 -1.69
N ALA A 225 29.19 7.88 -0.58
CA ALA A 225 29.61 7.00 0.52
C ALA A 225 29.69 5.54 0.06
N TRP A 226 28.72 5.11 -0.74
CA TRP A 226 28.68 3.78 -1.32
C TRP A 226 29.88 3.51 -2.24
N ASP A 227 30.20 4.44 -3.14
CA ASP A 227 31.36 4.32 -4.05
C ASP A 227 32.69 4.27 -3.28
N ASP A 228 32.82 5.08 -2.22
CA ASP A 228 33.99 5.10 -1.33
C ASP A 228 34.14 3.78 -0.54
N GLU A 229 33.05 3.08 -0.25
CA GLU A 229 33.03 1.76 0.41
C GLU A 229 33.32 0.61 -0.55
N GLN A 230 32.79 0.64 -1.79
CA GLN A 230 33.09 -0.39 -2.81
C GLN A 230 34.50 -0.29 -3.40
N GLY A 231 35.12 0.89 -3.33
CA GLY A 231 36.51 1.12 -3.74
C GLY A 231 37.58 0.66 -2.74
N ARG A 232 37.17 0.04 -1.62
CA ARG A 232 38.05 -0.53 -0.58
C ARG A 232 38.08 -2.04 -0.62
#